data_AF-A0A7J4LKJ8-F1
#
_entry.id   AF-A0A7J4LKJ8-F1
#
_cell.length_a   1.000
_cell.length_b   1.000
_cell.length_c   1.000
_cell.angle_alpha   90.00
_cell.angle_beta   90.00
_cell.angle_gamma   90.00
#
_symmetry.space_group_name_H-M   'P 1'
#
loop_
_entity.id
_entity.type
_entity.pdbx_description
1 polymer ?
#
loop_
_entity_poly.entity_id
_entity_poly.type
_entity_poly.pdbx_seq_one_letter_code
_entity_poly.pdbx_strand_id
1 'polypeptide(L)'
;MTGKLIWIKADTGSWKSKKTRVTAGLESGADCVLAESGDIARVRELGNIKVAAGSDDADIIVVGKGGEGDGTMPLPQDAKDSQDIRAARELKQAGKTVAGFVIIKNKKYEQFAVELGKLCDFIIVIGTDWKVIPL
;
A
#
# COMPACT_ATOMS: atom_id res chain seq x y z
N MET A 1 -20.24 -6.28 -6.84
CA MET A 1 -20.49 -4.84 -6.59
C MET A 1 -19.48 -4.04 -7.40
N THR A 2 -19.95 -3.16 -8.27
CA THR A 2 -19.17 -2.29 -9.18
C THR A 2 -19.09 -0.87 -8.59
N GLY A 3 -18.53 -0.75 -7.38
CA GLY A 3 -18.32 0.53 -6.70
C GLY A 3 -16.88 0.99 -6.79
N LYS A 4 -16.63 2.31 -6.78
CA LYS A 4 -15.29 2.86 -6.56
C LYS A 4 -14.92 2.65 -5.09
N LEU A 5 -13.69 2.22 -4.83
CA LEU A 5 -13.15 2.12 -3.48
C LEU A 5 -12.38 3.39 -3.13
N ILE A 6 -12.60 3.93 -1.94
CA ILE A 6 -11.93 5.10 -1.41
C ILE A 6 -10.95 4.67 -0.32
N TRP A 7 -9.67 5.02 -0.50
CA TRP A 7 -8.60 4.70 0.44
C TRP A 7 -8.01 5.97 1.05
N ILE A 8 -7.71 5.91 2.35
CA ILE A 8 -7.07 7.01 3.08
C ILE A 8 -5.63 6.64 3.39
N LYS A 9 -4.69 7.48 2.97
CA LYS A 9 -3.28 7.35 3.32
C LYS A 9 -3.01 7.96 4.70
N ALA A 10 -2.79 7.13 5.71
CA ALA A 10 -2.55 7.54 7.10
C ALA A 10 -1.31 6.88 7.73
N ASP A 11 -0.36 6.44 6.90
CA ASP A 11 0.88 5.73 7.28
C ASP A 11 2.09 6.67 7.46
N THR A 12 1.89 7.97 7.65
CA THR A 12 2.98 8.95 7.82
C THR A 12 2.70 9.99 8.91
N GLY A 13 3.75 10.48 9.58
CA GLY A 13 3.63 11.55 10.57
C GLY A 13 3.16 11.08 11.97
N SER A 14 2.85 12.05 12.84
CA SER A 14 2.46 11.75 14.22
C SER A 14 1.10 11.04 14.32
N TRP A 15 0.88 10.27 15.39
CA TRP A 15 -0.42 9.65 15.65
C TRP A 15 -1.58 10.67 15.65
N LYS A 16 -1.37 11.88 16.19
CA LYS A 16 -2.39 12.94 16.17
C LYS A 16 -2.83 13.26 14.74
N SER A 17 -1.87 13.43 13.82
CA SER A 17 -2.13 13.72 12.40
C SER A 17 -2.77 12.54 11.68
N LYS A 18 -2.33 11.31 11.99
CA LYS A 18 -2.91 10.08 11.43
C LYS A 18 -4.35 9.91 11.87
N LYS A 19 -4.63 10.02 13.17
CA LYS A 19 -5.99 9.95 13.74
C LYS A 19 -6.94 10.93 13.07
N THR A 20 -6.53 12.18 12.85
CA THR A 20 -7.37 13.16 12.13
C THR A 20 -7.76 12.68 10.73
N ARG A 21 -6.82 12.15 9.94
CA ARG A 21 -7.12 11.61 8.59
C ARG A 21 -8.02 10.38 8.65
N VAL A 22 -7.77 9.47 9.59
CA VAL A 22 -8.57 8.25 9.76
C VAL A 22 -10.01 8.59 10.14
N THR A 23 -10.22 9.47 11.13
CA THR A 23 -11.55 9.92 11.55
C THR A 23 -12.30 10.61 10.40
N ALA A 24 -11.65 11.54 9.69
CA ALA A 24 -12.29 12.19 8.54
C ALA A 24 -12.66 11.18 7.43
N GLY A 25 -11.81 10.17 7.21
CA GLY A 25 -12.08 9.07 6.30
C GLY A 25 -13.30 8.24 6.69
N LEU A 26 -13.38 7.85 7.96
CA LEU A 26 -14.52 7.13 8.53
C LEU A 26 -15.83 7.92 8.36
N GLU A 27 -15.82 9.21 8.71
CA GLU A 27 -16.98 10.10 8.59
C GLU A 27 -17.42 10.32 7.13
N SER A 28 -16.49 10.18 6.18
CA SER A 28 -16.74 10.32 4.74
C SER A 28 -17.07 9.01 4.05
N GLY A 29 -17.14 7.89 4.78
CA GLY A 29 -17.44 6.57 4.23
C GLY A 29 -16.30 5.95 3.43
N ALA A 30 -15.04 6.21 3.80
CA ALA A 30 -13.90 5.54 3.19
C ALA A 30 -13.93 4.02 3.44
N ASP A 31 -13.47 3.25 2.46
CA ASP A 31 -13.51 1.78 2.51
C ASP A 31 -12.29 1.18 3.23
N CYS A 32 -11.15 1.88 3.18
CA CYS A 32 -9.87 1.37 3.64
C CYS A 32 -8.93 2.48 4.12
N VAL A 33 -8.07 2.16 5.08
CA VAL A 33 -6.97 3.01 5.54
C VAL A 33 -5.64 2.29 5.31
N LEU A 34 -4.71 2.94 4.61
CA LEU A 34 -3.29 2.57 4.65
C LEU A 34 -2.66 3.10 5.93
N ALA A 35 -2.22 2.21 6.82
CA ALA A 35 -1.65 2.53 8.13
C ALA A 35 -0.22 1.95 8.29
N GLU A 36 0.50 2.39 9.33
CA GLU A 36 1.69 1.69 9.80
C GLU A 36 1.28 0.47 10.64
N SER A 37 2.08 -0.59 10.61
CA SER A 37 1.78 -1.84 11.33
C SER A 37 1.53 -1.63 12.83
N GLY A 38 2.27 -0.72 13.46
CA GLY A 38 2.09 -0.38 14.88
C GLY A 38 0.82 0.41 15.23
N ASP A 39 0.10 0.91 14.23
CA ASP A 39 -1.12 1.72 14.42
C ASP A 39 -2.40 0.93 14.14
N ILE A 40 -2.34 -0.33 13.67
CA ILE A 40 -3.51 -1.14 13.29
C ILE A 40 -4.56 -1.19 14.42
N ALA A 41 -4.13 -1.53 15.64
CA ALA A 41 -5.03 -1.62 16.80
C ALA A 41 -5.72 -0.28 17.09
N ARG A 42 -4.95 0.81 17.07
CA ARG A 42 -5.47 2.16 17.32
C ARG A 42 -6.43 2.63 16.23
N VAL A 43 -6.21 2.24 14.97
CA VAL A 43 -7.15 2.53 13.87
C VAL A 43 -8.47 1.80 14.11
N ARG A 44 -8.43 0.52 14.48
CA ARG A 44 -9.63 -0.27 14.79
C ARG A 44 -10.42 0.27 15.98
N GLU A 45 -9.76 0.90 16.96
CA GLU A 45 -10.43 1.60 18.08
C GLU A 45 -11.24 2.82 17.62
N LEU A 46 -10.90 3.45 16.49
CA LEU A 46 -11.61 4.63 15.99
C LEU A 46 -12.90 4.27 15.25
N GLY A 47 -13.02 3.05 14.74
CA GLY A 47 -14.20 2.58 14.03
C GLY A 47 -13.94 1.36 13.16
N ASN A 48 -15.03 0.80 12.63
CA ASN A 48 -14.97 -0.35 11.74
C ASN A 48 -14.61 0.08 10.31
N ILE A 49 -13.34 -0.08 9.94
CA ILE A 49 -12.80 0.19 8.60
C ILE A 49 -11.71 -0.82 8.28
N LYS A 50 -11.59 -1.23 7.01
CA LYS A 50 -10.50 -2.12 6.61
C LYS A 50 -9.15 -1.42 6.77
N VAL A 51 -8.16 -2.16 7.23
CA VAL A 51 -6.80 -1.67 7.43
C VAL A 51 -5.85 -2.38 6.49
N ALA A 52 -5.14 -1.61 5.67
CA ALA A 52 -4.02 -2.06 4.88
C ALA A 52 -2.71 -1.67 5.58
N ALA A 53 -1.83 -2.64 5.83
CA ALA A 53 -0.53 -2.39 6.47
C ALA A 53 0.48 -3.51 6.15
N GLY A 54 1.77 -3.27 6.39
CA GLY A 54 2.83 -4.28 6.24
C GLY A 54 2.90 -5.23 7.43
N SER A 55 1.77 -5.88 7.76
CA SER A 55 1.66 -6.86 8.86
C SER A 55 0.59 -7.91 8.52
N ASP A 56 0.78 -9.14 8.99
CA ASP A 56 -0.19 -10.23 8.85
C ASP A 56 -1.50 -9.99 9.64
N ASP A 57 -1.49 -9.05 10.59
CA ASP A 57 -2.68 -8.63 11.36
C ASP A 57 -3.62 -7.69 10.57
N ALA A 58 -3.18 -7.22 9.40
CA ALA A 58 -3.93 -6.34 8.54
C ALA A 58 -4.99 -7.08 7.72
N ASP A 59 -6.06 -6.38 7.35
CA ASP A 59 -7.08 -6.94 6.45
C ASP A 59 -6.55 -7.04 5.01
N ILE A 60 -5.60 -6.18 4.65
CA ILE A 60 -4.87 -6.18 3.39
C ILE A 60 -3.37 -6.03 3.68
N ILE A 61 -2.57 -7.02 3.29
CA ILE A 61 -1.14 -7.01 3.57
C ILE A 61 -0.42 -6.19 2.51
N VAL A 62 0.33 -5.18 2.94
CA VAL A 62 1.05 -4.25 2.05
C VAL A 62 2.50 -4.70 1.91
N VAL A 63 2.93 -4.95 0.67
CA VAL A 63 4.29 -5.37 0.32
C VAL A 63 5.01 -4.26 -0.44
N GLY A 64 6.31 -4.05 -0.14
CA GLY A 64 7.16 -3.06 -0.81
C GLY A 64 7.39 -1.75 -0.05
N LYS A 65 6.62 -1.48 1.01
CA LYS A 65 6.93 -0.41 1.96
C LYS A 65 8.03 -0.87 2.93
N GLY A 66 9.08 -0.08 3.08
CA GLY A 66 10.33 -0.45 3.76
C GLY A 66 11.20 -1.42 2.93
N GLY A 67 10.85 -1.68 1.67
CA GLY A 67 11.45 -2.69 0.82
C GLY A 67 11.98 -2.12 -0.49
N GLU A 68 11.90 -2.93 -1.55
CA GLU A 68 12.41 -2.58 -2.88
C GLU A 68 11.44 -1.61 -3.58
N GLY A 69 10.14 -1.78 -3.37
CA GLY A 69 9.09 -0.96 -3.97
C GLY A 69 9.14 0.52 -3.61
N ASP A 70 9.45 0.87 -2.36
CA ASP A 70 9.67 2.26 -1.95
C ASP A 70 11.13 2.72 -2.06
N GLY A 71 12.01 1.81 -2.43
CA GLY A 71 13.43 2.01 -2.63
C GLY A 71 14.23 2.22 -1.34
N THR A 72 13.71 1.77 -0.20
CA THR A 72 14.49 1.60 1.04
C THR A 72 15.59 0.55 0.83
N MET A 73 15.27 -0.50 0.08
CA MET A 73 16.21 -1.44 -0.50
C MET A 73 16.34 -1.20 -2.01
N PRO A 74 17.51 -1.47 -2.62
CA PRO A 74 17.68 -1.33 -4.07
C PRO A 74 16.85 -2.38 -4.81
N LEU A 75 16.24 -1.97 -5.92
CA LEU A 75 15.63 -2.93 -6.86
C LEU A 75 16.69 -3.89 -7.41
N PRO A 76 16.40 -5.20 -7.51
CA PRO A 76 17.27 -6.14 -8.20
C PRO A 76 17.32 -5.85 -9.70
N GLN A 77 18.29 -6.46 -10.39
CA GLN A 77 18.38 -6.36 -11.84
C GLN A 77 17.19 -7.01 -12.54
N ASP A 78 16.78 -8.19 -12.06
CA ASP A 78 15.63 -8.93 -12.55
C ASP A 78 14.53 -9.02 -11.49
N ALA A 79 13.27 -8.78 -11.90
CA ALA A 79 12.11 -8.84 -11.03
C ALA A 79 11.90 -10.22 -10.36
N LYS A 80 12.41 -11.31 -10.97
CA LYS A 80 12.33 -12.65 -10.39
C LYS A 80 13.13 -12.80 -9.08
N ASP A 81 14.12 -11.94 -8.88
CA ASP A 81 15.02 -11.96 -7.73
C ASP A 81 14.55 -11.01 -6.62
N SER A 82 13.42 -10.33 -6.83
CA SER A 82 12.83 -9.38 -5.88
C SER A 82 12.24 -10.09 -4.66
N GLN A 83 12.61 -9.59 -3.49
CA GLN A 83 12.04 -10.05 -2.22
C GLN A 83 10.57 -9.66 -2.09
N ASP A 84 10.20 -8.48 -2.56
CA ASP A 84 8.81 -8.02 -2.56
C ASP A 84 7.93 -8.88 -3.48
N ILE A 85 8.40 -9.23 -4.68
CA ILE A 85 7.67 -10.12 -5.61
C ILE A 85 7.52 -11.52 -5.03
N ARG A 86 8.56 -12.05 -4.39
CA ARG A 86 8.50 -13.36 -3.71
C ARG A 86 7.48 -13.31 -2.57
N ALA A 87 7.54 -12.31 -1.69
CA ALA A 87 6.62 -12.15 -0.58
C ALA A 87 5.16 -12.00 -1.04
N ALA A 88 4.91 -11.16 -2.04
CA ALA A 88 3.57 -11.00 -2.61
C ALA A 88 3.03 -12.32 -3.16
N ARG A 89 3.84 -13.09 -3.89
CA ARG A 89 3.46 -14.40 -4.42
C ARG A 89 3.10 -15.39 -3.32
N GLU A 90 3.93 -15.49 -2.28
CA GLU A 90 3.71 -16.39 -1.15
C GLU A 90 2.42 -16.05 -0.40
N LEU A 91 2.19 -14.77 -0.12
CA LEU A 91 0.96 -14.29 0.54
C LEU A 91 -0.29 -14.59 -0.30
N LYS A 92 -0.21 -14.39 -1.63
CA LYS A 92 -1.31 -14.73 -2.54
C LYS A 92 -1.58 -16.23 -2.59
N GLN A 93 -0.54 -17.06 -2.60
CA GLN A 93 -0.69 -18.52 -2.52
C GLN A 93 -1.31 -18.97 -1.19
N ALA A 94 -1.04 -18.24 -0.10
CA ALA A 94 -1.68 -18.44 1.20
C ALA A 94 -3.13 -17.88 1.29
N GLY A 95 -3.69 -17.40 0.17
CA GLY A 95 -5.07 -16.89 0.12
C GLY A 95 -5.28 -15.52 0.76
N LYS A 96 -4.20 -14.78 1.05
CA LYS A 96 -4.29 -13.43 1.63
C LYS A 96 -4.70 -12.41 0.57
N THR A 97 -5.31 -11.31 1.03
CA THR A 97 -5.50 -10.10 0.22
C THR A 97 -4.25 -9.24 0.32
N VAL A 98 -3.67 -8.88 -0.82
CA VAL A 98 -2.35 -8.24 -0.90
C VAL A 98 -2.41 -6.96 -1.71
N ALA A 99 -1.73 -5.92 -1.23
CA ALA A 99 -1.49 -4.69 -1.95
C ALA A 99 0.02 -4.50 -2.19
N GLY A 100 0.43 -4.22 -3.42
CA GLY A 100 1.80 -3.77 -3.69
C GLY A 100 1.95 -2.27 -3.42
N PHE A 101 3.08 -1.82 -2.90
CA PHE A 101 3.39 -0.41 -2.65
C PHE A 101 4.66 -0.02 -3.39
N VAL A 102 4.57 0.95 -4.30
CA VAL A 102 5.71 1.42 -5.10
C VAL A 102 5.77 2.93 -5.15
N ILE A 103 6.95 3.49 -4.88
CA ILE A 103 7.25 4.90 -5.16
C ILE A 103 7.92 4.97 -6.53
N ILE A 104 7.24 5.55 -7.53
CA ILE A 104 7.78 5.67 -8.89
C ILE A 104 8.81 6.80 -8.92
N LYS A 105 10.08 6.42 -8.74
CA LYS A 105 11.24 7.32 -8.83
C LYS A 105 11.78 7.43 -10.25
N ASN A 106 11.58 6.41 -11.09
CA ASN A 106 12.03 6.34 -12.47
C ASN A 106 11.33 5.18 -13.23
N LYS A 107 11.70 4.98 -14.50
CA LYS A 107 11.12 3.94 -15.36
C LYS A 107 11.26 2.52 -14.83
N LYS A 108 12.32 2.20 -14.08
CA LYS A 108 12.49 0.87 -13.47
C LYS A 108 11.45 0.63 -12.37
N TYR A 109 11.17 1.63 -11.55
CA TYR A 109 10.11 1.52 -10.53
C TYR A 109 8.72 1.45 -11.16
N GLU A 110 8.49 2.11 -12.29
CA GLU A 110 7.24 1.96 -13.06
C GLU A 110 7.06 0.53 -13.56
N GLN A 111 8.11 -0.05 -14.18
CA GLN A 111 8.11 -1.45 -14.62
C GLN A 111 7.93 -2.42 -13.45
N PHE A 112 8.58 -2.14 -12.32
CA PHE A 112 8.44 -2.92 -11.10
C PHE A 112 7.01 -2.89 -10.56
N ALA A 113 6.35 -1.73 -10.55
CA ALA A 113 4.95 -1.61 -10.16
C ALA A 113 4.02 -2.45 -11.04
N VAL A 114 4.31 -2.54 -12.34
CA VAL A 114 3.56 -3.41 -13.26
C VAL A 114 3.74 -4.88 -12.90
N GLU A 115 4.97 -5.34 -12.65
CA GLU A 115 5.22 -6.74 -12.30
C GLU A 115 4.61 -7.11 -10.94
N LEU A 116 4.78 -6.26 -9.92
CA LEU A 116 4.16 -6.48 -8.61
C LEU A 116 2.63 -6.45 -8.70
N GLY A 117 2.07 -5.53 -9.50
CA GLY A 117 0.63 -5.38 -9.70
C GLY A 117 -0.04 -6.56 -10.39
N LYS A 118 0.68 -7.38 -11.17
CA LYS A 118 0.15 -8.64 -11.74
C LYS A 118 -0.16 -9.69 -10.68
N LEU A 119 0.46 -9.59 -9.50
CA LEU A 119 0.32 -10.56 -8.41
C LEU A 119 -0.71 -10.11 -7.38
N CYS A 120 -0.72 -8.81 -7.06
CA CYS A 120 -1.50 -8.24 -5.98
C CYS A 120 -2.98 -7.97 -6.35
N ASP A 121 -3.84 -7.90 -5.34
CA ASP A 121 -5.24 -7.47 -5.51
C ASP A 121 -5.36 -5.95 -5.71
N PHE A 122 -4.42 -5.21 -5.12
CA PHE A 122 -4.32 -3.76 -5.22
C PHE A 122 -2.88 -3.34 -5.52
N ILE A 123 -2.72 -2.18 -6.16
CA ILE A 123 -1.44 -1.50 -6.31
C ILE A 123 -1.56 -0.07 -5.79
N ILE A 124 -0.64 0.32 -4.92
CA ILE A 124 -0.52 1.66 -4.34
C ILE A 124 0.74 2.27 -4.94
N VAL A 125 0.55 3.37 -5.66
CA VAL A 125 1.63 4.03 -6.39
C VAL A 125 1.77 5.47 -5.92
N ILE A 126 2.98 5.88 -5.56
CA ILE A 126 3.31 7.26 -5.27
C ILE A 126 4.14 7.81 -6.43
N GLY A 127 3.56 8.71 -7.22
CA GLY A 127 4.31 9.45 -8.23
C GLY A 127 5.07 10.61 -7.60
N THR A 128 6.40 10.62 -7.72
CA THR A 128 7.24 11.71 -7.18
C THR A 128 7.48 12.84 -8.17
N ASP A 129 7.23 12.59 -9.47
CA ASP A 129 7.48 13.54 -10.56
C ASP A 129 6.34 13.49 -11.58
N TRP A 130 5.13 13.83 -11.13
CA TRP A 130 4.00 13.97 -12.03
C TRP A 130 4.02 15.39 -12.61
N LYS A 131 4.31 15.50 -13.90
CA LYS A 131 4.02 16.72 -14.67
C LYS A 131 2.59 16.58 -15.19
N VAL A 132 1.71 17.52 -14.83
CA VAL A 132 0.44 17.67 -15.56
C VAL A 132 0.81 17.95 -17.01
N ILE A 133 0.50 17.03 -17.91
CA ILE A 133 0.51 17.30 -19.34
C ILE A 133 -0.89 17.84 -19.63
N PRO A 134 -1.05 19.14 -19.91
CA PRO A 134 -2.33 19.65 -20.40
C PRO A 134 -2.65 18.91 -21.69
N LEU A 135 -3.87 18.37 -21.78
CA LEU A 135 -4.41 17.82 -23.02
C LEU A 135 -4.69 18.95 -24.01
#